data_AF-A0A967CKZ3-F1
#
_entry.id   AF-A0A967CKZ3-F1
#
_cell.length_a   1.000
_cell.length_b   1.000
_cell.length_c   1.000
_cell.angle_alpha   90.00
_cell.angle_beta   90.00
_cell.angle_gamma   90.00
#
_symmetry.space_group_name_H-M   'P 1'
#
loop_
_entity.id
_entity.type
_entity.pdbx_description
1 polymer ?
#
loop_
_entity_poly.entity_id
_entity_poly.type
_entity_poly.pdbx_seq_one_letter_code
_entity_poly.pdbx_strand_id
1 'polypeptide(L)'
;LTLPFIKAIAKATEEERRFWIRTIEKGEQIDGDLEQALSLLQSHGAIEATRKDAMEWAQKAQDSLSNLPEHPLRTLLSNLSVYVVERLT
;
A
#
# COMPACT_ATOMS: atom_id res chain seq x y z
N LEU A 1 -1.21 -3.12 11.87
CA LEU A 1 -0.07 -2.81 10.98
C LEU A 1 -0.58 -2.69 9.54
N THR A 2 -0.19 -1.67 8.77
CA THR A 2 -0.64 -1.49 7.38
C THR A 2 0.38 -2.03 6.37
N LEU A 3 -0.03 -2.18 5.09
CA LEU A 3 0.76 -2.87 4.07
C LEU A 3 2.15 -2.27 3.79
N PRO A 4 2.34 -0.93 3.71
CA PRO A 4 3.68 -0.35 3.53
C PRO A 4 4.63 -0.77 4.66
N PHE A 5 4.15 -0.75 5.91
CA PHE A 5 4.95 -1.17 7.07
C PHE A 5 5.30 -2.65 7.03
N ILE A 6 4.32 -3.51 6.70
CA ILE A 6 4.56 -4.96 6.54
C ILE A 6 5.67 -5.22 5.52
N LYS A 7 5.64 -4.55 4.37
CA LYS A 7 6.64 -4.71 3.31
C LYS A 7 8.02 -4.18 3.71
N ALA A 8 8.09 -3.05 4.42
CA ALA A 8 9.37 -2.51 4.90
C ALA A 8 9.99 -3.39 6.00
N ILE A 9 9.20 -3.81 6.99
CA ILE A 9 9.66 -4.68 8.09
C ILE A 9 10.14 -6.04 7.57
N ALA A 10 9.52 -6.58 6.52
CA ALA A 10 9.97 -7.82 5.88
C ALA A 10 11.41 -7.72 5.31
N LYS A 11 11.84 -6.51 4.89
CA LYS A 11 13.18 -6.23 4.36
C LYS A 11 14.13 -5.62 5.39
N ALA A 12 13.65 -5.40 6.62
CA ALA A 12 14.37 -4.62 7.60
C ALA A 12 15.62 -5.32 8.10
N THR A 13 16.69 -4.54 8.29
CA THR A 13 17.89 -4.97 9.04
C THR A 13 17.56 -5.18 10.52
N GLU A 14 18.50 -5.72 11.29
CA GLU A 14 18.32 -5.90 12.72
C GLU A 14 18.18 -4.55 13.47
N GLU A 15 18.93 -3.53 13.06
CA GLU A 15 18.82 -2.16 13.57
C GLU A 15 17.43 -1.58 13.30
N GLU A 16 16.94 -1.72 12.07
CA GLU A 16 15.61 -1.25 11.68
C GLU A 16 14.49 -2.03 12.39
N ARG A 17 14.67 -3.34 12.62
CA ARG A 17 13.74 -4.15 13.42
C ARG A 17 13.64 -3.64 14.85
N ARG A 18 14.76 -3.32 15.50
CA ARG A 18 14.74 -2.70 16.84
C ARG A 18 13.98 -1.37 16.85
N PHE A 19 14.15 -0.56 15.80
CA PHE A 19 13.37 0.67 15.62
C PHE A 19 11.85 0.39 15.54
N TRP A 20 11.44 -0.58 14.71
CA TRP A 20 10.02 -0.94 14.57
C TRP A 20 9.41 -1.56 15.83
N ILE A 21 10.17 -2.38 16.57
CA ILE A 21 9.74 -2.93 17.86
C ILE A 21 9.46 -1.79 18.84
N ARG A 22 10.38 -0.82 18.97
CA ARG A 22 10.21 0.33 19.87
C ARG A 22 8.98 1.17 19.46
N THR A 23 8.90 1.58 18.20
CA THR A 23 7.92 2.58 17.74
C THR A 23 6.51 2.02 17.50
N ILE A 24 6.40 0.74 17.11
CA ILE A 24 5.13 0.12 16.72
C ILE A 24 4.67 -0.94 17.72
N GLU A 25 5.54 -1.87 18.11
CA GLU A 25 5.14 -2.95 19.03
C GLU A 25 4.95 -2.41 20.46
N LYS A 26 5.89 -1.58 20.93
CA LYS A 26 5.83 -0.95 22.26
C LYS A 26 5.12 0.40 22.27
N GLY A 27 4.95 1.03 21.10
CA GLY A 27 4.33 2.36 20.98
C GLY A 27 5.18 3.50 21.56
N GLU A 28 6.47 3.28 21.80
CA GLU A 28 7.39 4.27 22.35
C GLU A 28 7.90 5.15 21.22
N GLN A 29 7.27 6.30 21.01
CA GLN A 29 7.59 7.26 19.96
C GLN A 29 8.21 8.53 20.54
N ILE A 30 9.21 9.06 19.84
CA ILE A 30 9.90 10.31 20.14
C ILE A 30 9.95 11.21 18.91
N ASP A 31 10.28 12.49 19.10
CA ASP A 31 10.46 13.44 18.00
C ASP A 31 11.48 12.90 16.99
N GLY A 32 11.12 12.94 15.70
CA GLY A 32 11.94 12.41 14.61
C GLY A 32 11.60 10.99 14.15
N ASP A 33 10.81 10.23 14.91
CA ASP A 33 10.46 8.84 14.55
C ASP A 33 9.60 8.76 13.29
N LEU A 34 8.73 9.74 13.06
CA LEU A 34 7.89 9.77 11.86
C LEU A 34 8.74 9.97 10.61
N GLU A 35 9.68 10.92 10.64
CA GLU A 35 10.60 11.21 9.55
C GLU A 35 11.50 10.00 9.27
N GLN A 36 12.01 9.34 10.32
CA GLN A 36 12.76 8.11 10.19
C GLN A 36 11.91 6.98 9.58
N ALA A 37 10.68 6.80 10.05
CA ALA A 37 9.77 5.80 9.52
C ALA A 37 9.46 6.04 8.03
N LEU A 38 9.18 7.28 7.64
CA LEU A 38 8.95 7.66 6.24
C LEU A 38 10.20 7.40 5.38
N SER A 39 11.39 7.74 5.89
CA SER A 39 12.67 7.45 5.22
C SER A 39 12.88 5.95 5.01
N LEU A 40 12.55 5.12 6.01
CA LEU A 40 12.66 3.66 5.90
C LEU A 40 11.62 3.08 4.92
N LEU A 41 10.38 3.59 4.94
CA LEU A 41 9.35 3.19 3.99
C LEU A 41 9.77 3.54 2.54
N GLN A 42 10.41 4.69 2.34
CA GLN A 42 10.91 5.13 1.04
C GLN A 42 12.14 4.31 0.59
N SER A 43 13.14 4.10 1.47
CA SER A 43 14.36 3.35 1.14
C SER A 43 14.06 1.90 0.74
N HIS A 44 13.08 1.27 1.39
CA HIS A 44 12.63 -0.08 1.09
C HIS A 44 11.65 -0.17 -0.09
N GLY A 45 11.31 0.98 -0.71
CA GLY A 45 10.34 1.08 -1.80
C GLY A 45 8.93 0.63 -1.42
N ALA A 46 8.58 0.67 -0.14
CA ALA A 46 7.38 0.05 0.37
C ALA A 46 6.09 0.79 -0.04
N ILE A 47 6.14 2.12 -0.11
CA ILE A 47 5.00 2.94 -0.55
C ILE A 47 4.66 2.62 -2.01
N GLU A 48 5.67 2.62 -2.88
CA GLU A 48 5.49 2.33 -4.31
C GLU A 48 5.04 0.88 -4.53
N ALA A 49 5.61 -0.08 -3.78
CA ALA A 49 5.16 -1.46 -3.84
C ALA A 49 3.69 -1.62 -3.40
N THR A 50 3.24 -0.91 -2.36
CA THR A 50 1.83 -0.90 -1.97
C THR A 50 0.94 -0.23 -3.02
N ARG A 51 1.41 0.84 -3.67
CA ARG A 51 0.70 1.47 -4.79
C ARG A 51 0.54 0.49 -5.96
N LYS A 52 1.58 -0.26 -6.28
CA LYS A 52 1.54 -1.32 -7.31
C LYS A 52 0.52 -2.39 -6.99
N ASP A 53 0.51 -2.91 -5.76
CA ASP A 53 -0.49 -3.88 -5.32
C ASP A 53 -1.92 -3.35 -5.49
N ALA A 54 -2.16 -2.07 -5.16
CA ALA A 54 -3.47 -1.45 -5.33
C ALA A 54 -3.90 -1.40 -6.81
N MET A 55 -2.99 -1.03 -7.72
CA MET A 55 -3.25 -1.04 -9.17
C MET A 55 -3.50 -2.46 -9.70
N GLU A 56 -2.76 -3.46 -9.21
CA GLU A 56 -2.98 -4.86 -9.58
C GLU A 56 -4.37 -5.36 -9.15
N TRP A 57 -4.85 -4.95 -7.97
CA TRP A 57 -6.21 -5.24 -7.53
C TRP A 57 -7.29 -4.55 -8.38
N ALA A 58 -7.06 -3.30 -8.80
CA ALA A 58 -7.95 -2.60 -9.72
C ALA A 58 -8.04 -3.33 -11.08
N GLN A 59 -6.89 -3.71 -11.66
CA GLN A 59 -6.86 -4.48 -12.91
C GLN A 59 -7.60 -5.81 -12.78
N LYS A 60 -7.35 -6.55 -11.70
CA LYS A 60 -8.04 -7.81 -11.44
C LYS A 60 -9.56 -7.64 -11.32
N ALA A 61 -10.02 -6.53 -10.76
CA ALA A 61 -11.44 -6.20 -10.70
C ALA A 61 -12.01 -5.96 -12.11
N GLN A 62 -11.32 -5.22 -12.98
CA GLN A 62 -11.73 -5.04 -14.38
C GLN A 62 -11.78 -6.37 -15.15
N ASP A 63 -10.73 -7.19 -15.03
CA ASP A 63 -10.63 -8.48 -15.70
C ASP A 63 -11.78 -9.42 -15.27
N SER A 64 -12.17 -9.37 -13.99
CA SER A 64 -13.27 -10.16 -13.45
C SER A 64 -14.63 -9.77 -14.05
N LEU A 65 -14.80 -8.52 -14.49
CA LEU A 65 -16.03 -8.04 -15.13
C LEU A 65 -16.14 -8.45 -16.60
N SER A 66 -15.03 -8.84 -17.26
CA SER A 66 -15.00 -9.17 -18.70
C SER A 66 -15.93 -10.35 -19.08
N ASN A 67 -16.19 -11.25 -18.14
CA ASN A 67 -17.07 -12.41 -18.32
C ASN A 67 -18.57 -12.08 -18.15
N LEU A 68 -18.93 -10.84 -17.83
CA LEU A 68 -20.31 -10.42 -17.64
C LEU A 68 -20.92 -9.88 -18.94
N PRO A 69 -22.24 -10.03 -19.14
CA PRO A 69 -22.94 -9.47 -20.30
C PRO A 69 -22.73 -7.95 -20.43
N GLU A 70 -22.76 -7.47 -21.67
CA GLU A 70 -22.78 -6.03 -21.96
C GLU A 70 -23.95 -5.35 -21.23
N HIS A 71 -23.63 -4.45 -20.29
CA HIS A 71 -24.62 -3.69 -19.54
C HIS A 71 -23.98 -2.39 -19.02
N PRO A 72 -24.70 -1.26 -18.95
CA PRO A 72 -24.15 0.01 -18.45
C PRO A 72 -23.49 -0.10 -17.07
N LEU A 73 -24.04 -0.95 -16.18
CA LEU A 73 -23.44 -1.22 -14.86
C LEU A 73 -22.07 -1.89 -14.93
N ARG A 74 -21.81 -2.73 -15.93
CA ARG A 74 -20.50 -3.37 -16.11
C ARG A 74 -19.43 -2.32 -16.39
N THR A 75 -19.73 -1.37 -17.27
CA THR A 75 -18.86 -0.24 -17.57
C THR A 75 -18.66 0.66 -16.35
N LEU A 76 -19.73 0.97 -15.63
CA LEU A 76 -19.66 1.79 -14.41
C LEU A 76 -18.77 1.15 -13.35
N LEU A 77 -18.93 -0.15 -13.08
CA LEU A 77 -18.10 -0.89 -12.12
C LEU A 77 -16.63 -0.98 -12.57
N SER A 78 -16.40 -1.15 -13.87
CA SER A 78 -15.05 -1.14 -14.44
C SER A 78 -14.36 0.21 -14.21
N ASN A 79 -15.04 1.32 -14.51
CA ASN A 79 -14.49 2.66 -14.29
C ASN A 79 -14.26 2.96 -12.80
N LEU A 80 -15.17 2.51 -11.93
CA LEU A 80 -15.03 2.67 -10.48
C LEU A 80 -13.76 1.99 -9.94
N SER A 81 -13.39 0.83 -10.48
CA SER A 81 -12.20 0.09 -10.02
C SER A 81 -10.88 0.84 -10.28
N VAL A 82 -10.80 1.63 -11.35
CA VAL A 82 -9.64 2.49 -11.64
C VAL A 82 -9.69 3.75 -10.80
N TYR A 83 -10.88 4.36 -10.69
CA TYR A 83 -11.07 5.59 -9.94
C TYR A 83 -10.57 5.51 -8.48
N VAL A 84 -10.79 4.37 -7.80
CA VAL A 84 -10.38 4.22 -6.38
C VAL A 84 -8.87 4.24 -6.16
N VAL A 85 -8.05 4.01 -7.20
CA VAL A 85 -6.58 4.06 -7.11
C VAL A 85 -5.98 5.35 -7.70
N GLU A 86 -6.78 6.16 -8.38
CA GLU A 86 -6.39 7.45 -8.97
C GLU A 86 -6.80 8.63 -8.08
N ARG A 87 -6.14 8.79 -6.93
CA ARG A 87 -6.38 9.94 -6.04
C ARG A 87 -5.48 11.11 -6.46
N LEU A 88 -6.07 12.12 -7.10
CA LEU A 88 -5.53 13.47 -7.43
C LEU A 88 -4.02 13.49 -7.77
N THR A 89 -3.71 13.45 -9.07
CA THR A 89 -2.44 13.96 -9.64
C THR A 89 -2.45 15.47 -9.73
#